data_AF-A0A7X1GUX8-F1
#
_entry.id   AF-A0A7X1GUX8-F1
#
_cell.length_a   1.000
_cell.length_b   1.000
_cell.length_c   1.000
_cell.angle_alpha   90.00
_cell.angle_beta   90.00
_cell.angle_gamma   90.00
#
_symmetry.space_group_name_H-M   'P 1'
#
loop_
_entity.id
_entity.type
_entity.pdbx_description
1 polymer ?
#
loop_
_entity_poly.entity_id
_entity_poly.type
_entity_poly.pdbx_seq_one_letter_code
_entity_poly.pdbx_strand_id
1 'polypeptide(L)'
;MTRMPFFVLCFLLLLPISLDASPGEGTRHISGSGMDLYFMDDKVFGTANGHPLWAIYNCGADIVGAIDIKGTYHDLNFSYHRDGDQLITGTFGAMPLAMEKIEKTTDGLVYHVMAGETPLRFTIRYEKQEDGHLVNSIVEGNAGEDRPIRLVVDGRLCPFATTGIIMIAVGAALAGD
;
A
#
# COMPACT_ATOMS: atom_id res chain seq x y z
N MET A 1 -45.95 -24.86 51.26
CA MET A 1 -46.89 -24.45 50.17
C MET A 1 -46.45 -23.05 49.77
N THR A 2 -45.95 -22.75 48.58
CA THR A 2 -46.24 -23.18 47.20
C THR A 2 -44.98 -22.99 46.32
N ARG A 3 -44.91 -23.72 45.20
CA ARG A 3 -43.80 -23.81 44.22
C ARG A 3 -43.99 -22.82 43.03
N MET A 4 -42.86 -22.30 42.50
CA MET A 4 -42.50 -21.93 41.08
C MET A 4 -43.42 -20.98 40.24
N PRO A 5 -42.97 -20.31 39.13
CA PRO A 5 -41.88 -20.63 38.16
C PRO A 5 -40.89 -19.47 37.82
N PHE A 6 -39.63 -19.72 37.44
CA PHE A 6 -39.09 -19.84 36.05
C PHE A 6 -39.59 -18.79 35.05
N PHE A 7 -38.74 -17.84 34.60
CA PHE A 7 -38.33 -17.71 33.19
C PHE A 7 -37.29 -16.58 32.98
N VAL A 8 -36.26 -16.96 32.23
CA VAL A 8 -35.15 -16.15 31.70
C VAL A 8 -35.69 -15.15 30.66
N LEU A 9 -35.30 -13.88 30.73
CA LEU A 9 -35.28 -13.03 29.55
C LEU A 9 -34.09 -12.06 29.58
N CYS A 10 -32.97 -12.58 29.08
CA CYS A 10 -31.99 -11.91 28.23
C CYS A 10 -32.24 -10.40 27.99
N PHE A 11 -31.62 -9.54 28.81
CA PHE A 11 -31.42 -8.13 28.49
C PHE A 11 -29.96 -7.96 28.03
N LEU A 12 -29.64 -8.60 26.90
CA LEU A 12 -28.37 -8.40 26.22
C LEU A 12 -28.50 -7.13 25.39
N LEU A 13 -27.78 -6.11 25.85
CA LEU A 13 -27.55 -4.83 25.19
C LEU A 13 -27.16 -5.05 23.72
N LEU A 14 -28.13 -4.87 22.82
CA LEU A 14 -27.87 -4.65 21.40
C LEU A 14 -27.24 -3.27 21.24
N LEU A 15 -25.94 -3.20 21.50
CA LEU A 15 -25.11 -2.16 20.90
C LEU A 15 -25.24 -2.33 19.38
N PRO A 16 -25.61 -1.29 18.62
CA PRO A 16 -25.38 -1.32 17.19
C PRO A 16 -23.86 -1.39 17.00
N ILE A 17 -23.38 -2.56 16.59
CA ILE A 17 -22.07 -2.70 15.99
C ILE A 17 -22.19 -1.94 14.67
N SER A 18 -21.87 -0.65 14.70
CA SER A 18 -21.53 0.08 13.48
C SER A 18 -20.23 -0.54 12.98
N LEU A 19 -20.37 -1.61 12.20
CA LEU A 19 -19.37 -1.99 11.21
C LEU A 19 -19.35 -0.81 10.23
N ASP A 20 -18.47 0.17 10.47
CA ASP A 20 -18.05 1.09 9.42
C ASP A 20 -17.32 0.25 8.38
N ALA A 21 -18.10 -0.34 7.47
CA ALA A 21 -17.61 -0.77 6.18
C ALA A 21 -17.08 0.50 5.53
N SER A 22 -15.75 0.66 5.53
CA SER A 22 -15.08 1.64 4.68
C SER A 22 -15.69 1.51 3.29
N PRO A 23 -16.36 2.55 2.75
CA PRO A 23 -16.88 2.51 1.40
C PRO A 23 -15.73 2.09 0.49
N GLY A 24 -15.90 0.98 -0.22
CA GLY A 24 -14.83 0.38 -1.02
C GLY A 24 -14.19 1.45 -1.89
N GLU A 25 -12.91 1.74 -1.64
CA GLU A 25 -12.11 2.56 -2.53
C GLU A 25 -12.09 1.80 -3.86
N GLY A 26 -12.93 2.19 -4.82
CA GLY A 26 -13.07 1.47 -6.08
C GLY A 26 -11.73 1.21 -6.76
N THR A 27 -11.67 0.24 -7.67
CA THR A 27 -10.41 -0.18 -8.31
C THR A 27 -9.59 1.02 -8.81
N ARG A 28 -8.31 1.06 -8.41
CA ARG A 28 -7.33 2.06 -8.84
C ARG A 28 -6.37 1.41 -9.81
N HIS A 29 -6.18 2.00 -10.98
CA HIS A 29 -5.14 1.61 -11.92
C HIS A 29 -3.87 2.41 -11.64
N ILE A 30 -2.73 1.73 -11.66
CA ILE A 30 -1.41 2.31 -11.40
C ILE A 30 -0.53 1.95 -12.59
N SER A 31 -0.01 2.94 -13.29
CA SER A 31 0.79 2.73 -14.49
C SER A 31 2.05 3.60 -14.54
N GLY A 32 3.07 3.15 -15.26
CA GLY A 32 4.31 3.91 -15.49
C GLY A 32 5.56 3.21 -14.96
N SER A 33 6.74 3.58 -15.49
CA SER A 33 8.03 2.98 -15.13
C SER A 33 8.02 1.44 -15.08
N GLY A 34 7.40 0.81 -16.09
CA GLY A 34 7.30 -0.66 -16.18
C GLY A 34 6.19 -1.27 -15.30
N MET A 35 5.48 -0.48 -14.52
CA MET A 35 4.34 -0.93 -13.71
C MET A 35 3.03 -0.82 -14.50
N ASP A 36 2.19 -1.84 -14.35
CA ASP A 36 0.80 -1.89 -14.78
C ASP A 36 0.02 -2.71 -13.75
N LEU A 37 -0.47 -2.06 -12.70
CA LEU A 37 -1.07 -2.69 -11.52
C LEU A 37 -2.50 -2.19 -11.29
N TYR A 38 -3.30 -3.07 -10.69
CA TYR A 38 -4.64 -2.76 -10.20
C TYR A 38 -4.65 -2.95 -8.69
N PHE A 39 -5.09 -1.92 -7.97
CA PHE A 39 -5.38 -1.95 -6.55
C PHE A 39 -6.88 -2.06 -6.37
N MET A 40 -7.36 -3.18 -5.85
CA MET A 40 -8.78 -3.46 -5.66
C MET A 40 -8.99 -4.01 -4.25
N ASP A 41 -9.65 -3.22 -3.41
CA ASP A 41 -9.85 -3.51 -1.99
C ASP A 41 -8.53 -3.73 -1.25
N ASP A 42 -8.22 -4.98 -0.90
CA ASP A 42 -7.00 -5.42 -0.22
C ASP A 42 -6.01 -6.10 -1.19
N LYS A 43 -6.25 -6.07 -2.50
CA LYS A 43 -5.45 -6.80 -3.48
C LYS A 43 -4.74 -5.85 -4.42
N VAL A 44 -3.48 -6.14 -4.68
CA VAL A 44 -2.66 -5.52 -5.71
C VAL A 44 -2.26 -6.60 -6.69
N PHE A 45 -2.55 -6.45 -7.97
CA PHE A 45 -2.17 -7.42 -8.99
C PHE A 45 -1.91 -6.76 -10.33
N GLY A 46 -1.11 -7.40 -11.17
CA GLY A 46 -0.80 -6.92 -12.52
C GLY A 46 0.60 -7.30 -12.93
N THR A 47 1.33 -6.37 -13.54
CA THR A 47 2.73 -6.58 -13.91
C THR A 47 3.66 -5.49 -13.39
N ALA A 48 4.89 -5.88 -13.09
CA ALA A 48 5.99 -5.00 -12.75
C ALA A 48 7.19 -5.39 -13.62
N ASN A 49 7.65 -4.48 -14.47
CA ASN A 49 8.65 -4.72 -15.52
C ASN A 49 8.28 -5.92 -16.43
N GLY A 50 7.00 -6.10 -16.73
CA GLY A 50 6.48 -7.22 -17.53
C GLY A 50 6.38 -8.56 -16.78
N HIS A 51 6.75 -8.59 -15.50
CA HIS A 51 6.66 -9.77 -14.65
C HIS A 51 5.35 -9.79 -13.86
N PRO A 52 4.61 -10.92 -13.82
CA PRO A 52 3.39 -11.03 -13.04
C PRO A 52 3.66 -10.77 -11.55
N LEU A 53 2.85 -9.91 -10.95
CA LEU A 53 2.89 -9.57 -9.54
C LEU A 53 1.51 -9.71 -8.92
N TRP A 54 1.47 -10.24 -7.70
CA TRP A 54 0.30 -10.17 -6.83
C TRP A 54 0.72 -9.90 -5.39
N ALA A 55 -0.09 -9.16 -4.66
CA ALA A 55 0.09 -8.92 -3.23
C ALA A 55 -1.27 -8.67 -2.57
N ILE A 56 -1.33 -8.99 -1.28
CA ILE A 56 -2.41 -8.64 -0.38
C ILE A 56 -1.90 -7.51 0.51
N TYR A 57 -2.63 -6.41 0.51
CA TYR A 57 -2.41 -5.23 1.31
C TYR A 57 -3.41 -5.23 2.47
N ASN A 58 -2.94 -5.59 3.66
CA ASN A 58 -3.73 -5.45 4.88
C ASN A 58 -3.44 -4.08 5.48
N CYS A 59 -4.36 -3.14 5.24
CA CYS A 59 -4.18 -1.72 5.59
C CYS A 59 -3.71 -1.53 7.04
N GLY A 60 -2.51 -0.99 7.21
CA GLY A 60 -1.91 -0.71 8.51
C GLY A 60 -1.49 -1.94 9.31
N ALA A 61 -1.35 -3.11 8.66
CA ALA A 61 -0.84 -4.35 9.24
C ALA A 61 0.35 -4.91 8.45
N ASP A 62 0.14 -5.33 7.20
CA ASP A 62 1.20 -5.90 6.38
C ASP A 62 0.91 -5.81 4.87
N ILE A 63 1.92 -6.15 4.08
CA ILE A 63 1.81 -6.39 2.64
C ILE A 63 2.55 -7.68 2.34
N VAL A 64 1.82 -8.67 1.84
CA VAL A 64 2.38 -9.99 1.54
C VAL A 64 2.04 -10.39 0.12
N GLY A 65 3.01 -10.85 -0.65
CA GLY A 65 2.81 -11.19 -2.05
C GLY A 65 4.02 -11.84 -2.68
N ALA A 66 4.01 -11.93 -4.01
CA ALA A 66 5.17 -12.36 -4.79
C ALA A 66 5.16 -11.74 -6.20
N ILE A 67 6.36 -11.65 -6.77
CA ILE A 67 6.57 -11.41 -8.20
C ILE A 67 7.25 -12.63 -8.83
N ASP A 68 6.82 -13.02 -10.02
CA ASP A 68 7.45 -14.09 -10.81
C ASP A 68 8.40 -13.50 -11.86
N ILE A 69 9.70 -13.57 -11.56
CA ILE A 69 10.77 -13.15 -12.48
C ILE A 69 11.35 -14.39 -13.13
N LYS A 70 10.96 -14.64 -14.39
CA LYS A 70 11.47 -15.73 -15.24
C LYS A 70 11.35 -17.12 -14.60
N GLY A 71 10.26 -17.39 -13.87
CA GLY A 71 10.00 -18.65 -13.18
C GLY A 71 10.55 -18.72 -11.75
N THR A 72 11.15 -17.62 -11.24
CA THR A 72 11.62 -17.50 -9.87
C THR A 72 10.71 -16.56 -9.10
N TYR A 73 10.14 -17.05 -8.01
CA TYR A 73 9.31 -16.24 -7.12
C TYR A 73 10.19 -15.42 -6.17
N HIS A 74 9.96 -14.11 -6.15
CA HIS A 74 10.53 -13.21 -5.15
C HIS A 74 9.40 -12.76 -4.23
N ASP A 75 9.48 -13.16 -2.97
CA ASP A 75 8.45 -12.85 -1.97
C ASP A 75 8.46 -11.37 -1.59
N LEU A 76 7.29 -10.80 -1.43
CA LEU A 76 7.08 -9.51 -0.81
C LEU A 76 6.58 -9.78 0.60
N ASN A 77 7.30 -9.30 1.61
CA ASN A 77 6.87 -9.44 3.00
C ASN A 77 7.23 -8.18 3.76
N PHE A 78 6.25 -7.29 3.92
CA PHE A 78 6.41 -6.03 4.62
C PHE A 78 5.43 -5.93 5.79
N SER A 79 5.89 -5.40 6.91
CA SER A 79 5.09 -5.15 8.10
C SER A 79 4.96 -3.66 8.37
N TYR A 80 3.75 -3.22 8.71
CA TYR A 80 3.48 -1.87 9.17
C TYR A 80 3.75 -1.73 10.65
N HIS A 81 4.38 -0.62 11.02
CA HIS A 81 4.64 -0.26 12.40
C HIS A 81 3.91 1.04 12.72
N ARG A 82 3.05 0.99 13.73
CA ARG A 82 2.33 2.18 14.21
C ARG A 82 3.22 3.04 15.13
N ASP A 83 4.18 2.38 15.78
CA ASP A 83 5.07 2.97 16.77
C ASP A 83 6.52 2.76 16.31
N GLY A 84 7.32 3.82 16.28
CA GLY A 84 8.72 3.77 15.84
C GLY A 84 9.03 4.82 14.78
N ASP A 85 10.29 4.88 14.35
CA ASP A 85 10.75 5.83 13.31
C ASP A 85 10.57 5.32 11.89
N GLN A 86 10.39 4.02 11.74
CA GLN A 86 10.06 3.36 10.48
C GLN A 86 8.57 3.03 10.44
N LEU A 87 7.91 3.40 9.36
CA LEU A 87 6.48 3.14 9.13
C LEU A 87 6.23 1.75 8.57
N ILE A 88 7.15 1.25 7.74
CA ILE A 88 7.09 -0.07 7.14
C ILE A 88 8.49 -0.66 7.01
N THR A 89 8.64 -1.95 7.24
CA THR A 89 9.91 -2.69 7.06
C THR A 89 9.65 -4.05 6.45
N GLY A 90 10.61 -4.61 5.74
CA GLY A 90 10.53 -6.00 5.30
C GLY A 90 11.45 -6.28 4.14
N THR A 91 11.04 -7.20 3.27
CA THR A 91 11.86 -7.65 2.14
C THR A 91 11.09 -7.72 0.84
N PHE A 92 11.80 -7.44 -0.25
CA PHE A 92 11.43 -7.80 -1.61
C PHE A 92 12.44 -8.85 -2.12
N GLY A 93 12.03 -10.11 -2.26
CA GLY A 93 12.95 -11.23 -2.34
C GLY A 93 13.91 -11.23 -1.14
N ALA A 94 15.21 -11.17 -1.41
CA ALA A 94 16.25 -11.06 -0.37
C ALA A 94 16.61 -9.60 -0.03
N MET A 95 16.06 -8.61 -0.74
CA MET A 95 16.42 -7.20 -0.56
C MET A 95 15.66 -6.60 0.61
N PRO A 96 16.35 -6.11 1.66
CA PRO A 96 15.70 -5.39 2.75
C PRO A 96 15.24 -4.02 2.25
N LEU A 97 13.96 -3.71 2.48
CA LEU A 97 13.39 -2.39 2.26
C LEU A 97 12.76 -1.89 3.55
N ALA A 98 12.89 -0.59 3.80
CA ALA A 98 12.16 0.10 4.86
C ALA A 98 11.68 1.47 4.38
N MET A 99 10.68 2.01 5.04
CA MET A 99 10.26 3.39 4.85
C MET A 99 10.21 4.07 6.21
N GLU A 100 10.75 5.27 6.28
CA GLU A 100 10.64 6.13 7.45
C GLU A 100 9.23 6.74 7.55
N LYS A 101 9.01 7.55 8.59
CA LYS A 101 7.80 8.37 8.70
C LYS A 101 7.60 9.25 7.46
N ILE A 102 6.36 9.35 7.03
CA ILE A 102 5.95 10.22 5.92
C ILE A 102 6.08 11.68 6.35
N GLU A 103 6.88 12.45 5.64
CA GLU A 103 7.03 13.87 5.86
C GLU A 103 5.92 14.64 5.14
N LYS A 104 5.23 15.53 5.87
CA LYS A 104 4.20 16.42 5.30
C LYS A 104 4.85 17.75 4.94
N THR A 105 4.68 18.18 3.70
CA THR A 105 5.17 19.46 3.18
C THR A 105 3.99 20.32 2.69
N THR A 106 4.25 21.58 2.31
CA THR A 106 3.25 22.46 1.68
C THR A 106 2.77 21.93 0.33
N ASP A 107 3.62 21.19 -0.37
CA ASP A 107 3.40 20.79 -1.76
C ASP A 107 2.92 19.34 -1.89
N GLY A 108 2.87 18.60 -0.78
CA GLY A 108 2.44 17.20 -0.76
C GLY A 108 3.09 16.38 0.34
N LEU A 109 3.21 15.07 0.09
CA LEU A 109 3.86 14.12 1.00
C LEU A 109 5.20 13.67 0.40
N VAL A 110 6.20 13.55 1.26
CA VAL A 110 7.52 13.01 0.93
C VAL A 110 7.68 11.68 1.67
N TYR A 111 8.08 10.66 0.92
CA TYR A 111 8.30 9.31 1.38
C TYR A 111 9.79 9.00 1.30
N HIS A 112 10.39 8.66 2.43
CA HIS A 112 11.82 8.33 2.54
C HIS A 112 11.94 6.81 2.66
N VAL A 113 12.59 6.18 1.68
CA VAL A 113 12.73 4.73 1.57
C VAL A 113 14.19 4.36 1.70
N MET A 114 14.48 3.33 2.48
CA MET A 114 15.81 2.71 2.56
C MET A 114 15.77 1.39 1.79
N ALA A 115 16.60 1.26 0.76
CA ALA A 115 16.84 0.02 0.03
C ALA A 115 18.23 -0.51 0.38
N GLY A 116 18.29 -1.47 1.32
CA GLY A 116 19.53 -1.78 2.02
C GLY A 116 20.08 -0.54 2.72
N GLU A 117 21.27 -0.10 2.31
CA GLU A 117 21.93 1.11 2.84
C GLU A 117 21.66 2.36 1.97
N THR A 118 20.90 2.22 0.88
CA THR A 118 20.68 3.30 -0.08
C THR A 118 19.42 4.10 0.30
N PRO A 119 19.56 5.39 0.65
CA PRO A 119 18.40 6.26 0.86
C PRO A 119 17.81 6.70 -0.48
N LEU A 120 16.49 6.59 -0.59
CA LEU A 120 15.69 6.95 -1.76
C LEU A 120 14.56 7.89 -1.31
N ARG A 121 14.17 8.80 -2.20
CA ARG A 121 13.13 9.78 -1.91
C ARG A 121 12.07 9.80 -2.99
N PHE A 122 10.82 9.75 -2.55
CA PHE A 122 9.64 9.80 -3.40
C PHE A 122 8.72 10.93 -2.96
N THR A 123 8.04 11.54 -3.92
CA THR A 123 7.06 12.60 -3.70
C THR A 123 5.75 12.22 -4.36
N ILE A 124 4.64 12.58 -3.72
CA ILE A 124 3.32 12.49 -4.35
C ILE A 124 2.80 13.88 -4.65
N ARG A 125 2.36 14.08 -5.89
CA ARG A 125 1.66 15.28 -6.34
C ARG A 125 0.25 14.87 -6.73
N TYR A 126 -0.74 15.61 -6.26
CA TYR A 126 -2.14 15.37 -6.59
C TYR A 126 -2.54 16.29 -7.75
N GLU A 127 -2.96 15.71 -8.87
CA GLU A 127 -3.48 16.49 -9.99
C GLU A 127 -4.96 16.83 -9.74
N LYS A 128 -5.29 18.11 -9.86
CA LYS A 128 -6.63 18.67 -9.61
C LYS A 128 -7.51 18.52 -10.87
N GLN A 129 -8.79 18.15 -10.73
CA GLN A 129 -9.68 17.91 -11.88
C GLN A 129 -10.39 19.14 -12.46
N GLU A 130 -10.92 18.94 -13.68
CA GLU A 130 -12.26 19.35 -14.14
C GLU A 130 -13.38 18.97 -13.13
N ASP A 131 -14.31 19.87 -12.83
CA ASP A 131 -15.47 19.64 -11.94
C ASP A 131 -15.18 19.27 -10.46
N GLY A 132 -13.93 19.39 -10.00
CA GLY A 132 -13.60 19.50 -8.56
C GLY A 132 -13.27 18.21 -7.80
N HIS A 133 -13.09 17.05 -8.44
CA HIS A 133 -12.93 15.74 -7.75
C HIS A 133 -11.56 15.02 -7.91
N LEU A 134 -10.37 15.53 -7.52
CA LEU A 134 -9.02 14.90 -7.78
C LEU A 134 -8.89 13.67 -8.75
N VAL A 135 -8.35 13.82 -9.98
CA VAL A 135 -8.39 12.76 -11.02
C VAL A 135 -7.31 11.74 -10.78
N ASN A 136 -6.08 12.20 -10.51
CA ASN A 136 -4.90 11.33 -10.49
C ASN A 136 -3.92 11.75 -9.40
N SER A 137 -3.18 10.77 -8.90
CA SER A 137 -1.98 10.96 -8.10
C SER A 137 -0.75 10.61 -8.93
N ILE A 138 0.26 11.48 -8.91
CA ILE A 138 1.58 11.19 -9.49
C ILE A 138 2.54 10.90 -8.37
N VAL A 139 3.17 9.73 -8.41
CA VAL A 139 4.28 9.36 -7.53
C VAL A 139 5.58 9.43 -8.33
N GLU A 140 6.54 10.21 -7.85
CA GLU A 140 7.83 10.41 -8.51
C GLU A 140 8.98 10.24 -7.53
N GLY A 141 10.01 9.52 -7.96
CA GLY A 141 11.24 9.35 -7.21
C GLY A 141 12.29 8.65 -8.06
N ASN A 142 13.36 8.19 -7.41
CA ASN A 142 14.42 7.47 -8.09
C ASN A 142 14.84 6.26 -7.23
N ALA A 143 14.96 5.09 -7.85
CA ALA A 143 15.37 3.86 -7.19
C ALA A 143 16.89 3.60 -7.26
N GLY A 144 17.69 4.57 -7.71
CA GLY A 144 19.15 4.47 -7.76
C GLY A 144 19.76 5.55 -8.66
N GLU A 145 21.05 5.46 -8.97
CA GLU A 145 21.58 6.27 -10.08
C GLU A 145 20.92 5.75 -11.37
N ASP A 146 20.26 6.64 -12.11
CA ASP A 146 19.59 6.36 -13.40
C ASP A 146 18.36 5.44 -13.41
N ARG A 147 17.61 5.32 -12.30
CA ARG A 147 16.35 4.53 -12.26
C ARG A 147 15.12 5.36 -11.86
N PRO A 148 14.73 6.36 -12.68
CA PRO A 148 13.59 7.20 -12.37
C PRO A 148 12.30 6.37 -12.33
N ILE A 149 11.55 6.52 -11.24
CA ILE A 149 10.23 5.93 -11.07
C ILE A 149 9.22 7.06 -11.15
N ARG A 150 8.28 6.94 -12.09
CA ARG A 150 7.12 7.79 -12.21
C ARG A 150 5.87 6.93 -12.40
N LEU A 151 4.99 6.97 -11.42
CA LEU A 151 3.72 6.25 -11.43
C LEU A 151 2.57 7.25 -11.53
N VAL A 152 1.61 6.96 -12.39
CA VAL A 152 0.31 7.62 -12.44
C VAL A 152 -0.69 6.67 -11.80
N VAL A 153 -1.45 7.17 -10.84
CA VAL A 153 -2.51 6.43 -10.18
C VAL A 153 -3.83 7.10 -10.48
N ASP A 154 -4.78 6.32 -10.97
CA ASP A 154 -6.16 6.74 -11.15
C ASP A 154 -6.80 6.99 -9.79
N GLY A 155 -7.18 8.23 -9.53
CA GLY A 155 -7.77 8.68 -8.28
C GLY A 155 -6.76 9.01 -7.17
N ARG A 156 -7.30 9.30 -5.99
CA ARG A 156 -6.51 9.57 -4.79
C ARG A 156 -6.30 8.28 -4.01
N LEU A 157 -5.05 7.93 -3.76
CA LEU A 157 -4.68 6.94 -2.76
C LEU A 157 -4.54 7.57 -1.38
N CYS A 158 -4.94 6.82 -0.36
CA CYS A 158 -4.58 7.17 1.01
C CYS A 158 -3.06 7.03 1.20
N PRO A 159 -2.45 7.81 2.12
CA PRO A 159 -1.00 7.79 2.30
C PRO A 159 -0.43 6.41 2.60
N PHE A 160 -1.17 5.55 3.31
CA PHE A 160 -0.76 4.18 3.64
C PHE A 160 -0.74 3.28 2.39
N ALA A 161 -1.77 3.30 1.53
CA ALA A 161 -1.74 2.52 0.30
C ALA A 161 -0.58 2.97 -0.63
N THR A 162 -0.30 4.27 -0.69
CA THR A 162 0.85 4.81 -1.42
C THR A 162 2.17 4.22 -0.93
N THR A 163 2.33 3.99 0.38
CA THR A 163 3.58 3.40 0.89
C THR A 163 3.84 2.01 0.30
N GLY A 164 2.81 1.15 0.26
CA GLY A 164 2.95 -0.19 -0.31
C GLY A 164 3.31 -0.18 -1.79
N ILE A 165 2.67 0.70 -2.55
CA ILE A 165 2.94 0.85 -3.99
C ILE A 165 4.38 1.33 -4.24
N ILE A 166 4.88 2.28 -3.44
CA ILE A 166 6.29 2.72 -3.54
C ILE A 166 7.23 1.55 -3.23
N MET A 167 6.98 0.79 -2.17
CA MET A 167 7.82 -0.36 -1.78
C MET A 167 7.87 -1.42 -2.88
N ILE A 168 6.72 -1.73 -3.49
CA ILE A 168 6.62 -2.64 -4.63
C ILE A 168 7.41 -2.12 -5.83
N ALA A 169 7.23 -0.85 -6.19
CA ALA A 169 7.89 -0.25 -7.36
C ALA A 169 9.42 -0.19 -7.19
N VAL A 170 9.91 0.16 -6.00
CA VAL A 170 11.35 0.16 -5.67
C VAL A 170 11.90 -1.26 -5.78
N GLY A 171 11.26 -2.24 -5.14
CA GLY A 171 11.71 -3.63 -5.18
C GLY A 171 11.74 -4.19 -6.61
N ALA A 172 10.71 -3.94 -7.40
CA ALA A 172 10.66 -4.38 -8.80
C ALA A 172 11.72 -3.70 -9.69
N ALA A 173 11.96 -2.39 -9.50
CA ALA A 173 12.99 -1.66 -10.24
C ALA A 173 14.42 -2.11 -9.90
N LEU A 174 14.62 -2.64 -8.69
CA LEU A 174 15.92 -3.15 -8.23
C LEU A 174 16.11 -4.66 -8.48
N ALA A 175 15.02 -5.41 -8.60
CA ALA A 175 15.06 -6.85 -8.90
C ALA A 175 15.08 -7.18 -10.40
N GLY A 176 14.76 -6.22 -11.27
CA GLY A 176 14.70 -6.40 -12.73
C GLY A 176 16.05 -6.54 -13.45
N ASP A 177 17.16 -6.65 -12.72
CA ASP A 177 18.51 -6.92 -13.26
C ASP A 177 18.81 -8.43 -13.31
#